data_AF-A0A537RIF5-F1
#
_entry.id   AF-A0A537RIF5-F1
#
_cell.length_a   1.000
_cell.length_b   1.000
_cell.length_c   1.000
_cell.angle_alpha   90.00
_cell.angle_beta   90.00
_cell.angle_gamma   90.00
#
_symmetry.space_group_name_H-M   'P 1'
#
loop_
_entity.id
_entity.type
_entity.pdbx_description
1 polymer ?
#
loop_
_entity_poly.entity_id
_entity_poly.type
_entity_poly.pdbx_seq_one_letter_code
_entity_poly.pdbx_strand_id
1 'polypeptide(L)'
;LPEEVRGAIARHGMRNGLVTSIAPTGTISLLAGNVSSGIEPVFDFQYDRRVLERDGRARTETVEDYAHALYRQRFGATAPLTPAFVTAEELEPRAHLEMQAALQRHVDSSISKTINCPADIGFEAFKDVYLQAYALGLKGCTTYRPNLVTGAVLSRSAEAKPAEVAQQSAVPAAAQVQAPPIDTPLLPGLILPDRQGEVVYMAKPLEREAVLAGYTYKLRWPGSDHAMYITINDIERDHAGGVSSSRPAGGGPAIRRRPFEIFINSKNLEHYAWTVALTRMISAIFRRGGDVSFVVEELKAVFDPQGGQWMGGRYVPSLLAAIGGVIETHMIRTGFLTPPRRPEQEEAPQVEALAAGERPAGVPADGSRRSICPRCSAQSLRRQEGCLVCDNCGYSKCN
;
A
#
# COMPACT_ATOMS: atom_id res chain seq x y z
N LEU A 1 25.38 13.44 -21.49
CA LEU A 1 25.81 12.22 -22.21
C LEU A 1 26.89 12.56 -23.23
N PRO A 2 27.90 11.71 -23.42
CA PRO A 2 28.89 11.85 -24.51
C PRO A 2 28.23 11.85 -25.90
N GLU A 3 28.89 12.43 -26.90
CA GLU A 3 28.33 12.61 -28.24
C GLU A 3 28.07 11.28 -28.96
N GLU A 4 29.00 10.33 -28.85
CA GLU A 4 28.87 8.98 -29.39
C GLU A 4 27.60 8.28 -28.88
N VAL A 5 27.33 8.38 -27.57
CA VAL A 5 26.14 7.78 -26.95
C VAL A 5 24.86 8.43 -27.48
N ARG A 6 24.83 9.76 -27.62
CA ARG A 6 23.68 10.48 -28.20
C ARG A 6 23.44 10.05 -29.65
N GLY A 7 24.50 9.89 -30.44
CA GLY A 7 24.42 9.44 -31.83
C GLY A 7 23.95 7.98 -31.97
N ALA A 8 24.33 7.11 -31.04
CA ALA A 8 23.83 5.75 -30.98
C ALA A 8 22.32 5.71 -30.64
N ILE A 9 21.90 6.48 -29.63
CA ILE A 9 20.49 6.59 -29.23
C ILE A 9 19.64 7.14 -30.38
N ALA A 10 20.10 8.16 -31.10
CA ALA A 10 19.35 8.73 -32.23
C ALA A 10 19.15 7.73 -33.38
N ARG A 11 20.15 6.88 -33.65
CA ARG A 11 20.10 5.88 -34.74
C ARG A 11 19.31 4.62 -34.39
N HIS A 12 19.40 4.17 -33.15
CA HIS A 12 18.89 2.85 -32.75
C HIS A 12 17.73 2.92 -31.73
N GLY A 13 17.46 4.10 -31.17
CA GLY A 13 16.54 4.27 -30.05
C GLY A 13 17.11 3.74 -28.73
N MET A 14 16.29 3.82 -27.68
CA MET A 14 16.53 3.13 -26.41
C MET A 14 15.43 2.11 -26.16
N ARG A 15 15.80 0.97 -25.56
CA ARG A 15 14.82 -0.08 -25.20
C ARG A 15 13.95 0.34 -24.00
N ASN A 16 14.54 1.04 -23.04
CA ASN A 16 13.92 1.43 -21.78
C ASN A 16 13.70 2.94 -21.76
N GLY A 17 12.50 3.38 -21.35
CA GLY A 17 12.18 4.82 -21.23
C GLY A 17 12.81 5.48 -19.99
N LEU A 18 13.09 4.69 -18.96
CA LEU A 18 13.81 5.07 -17.75
C LEU A 18 14.76 3.92 -17.38
N VAL A 19 15.95 4.23 -16.90
CA VAL A 19 17.05 3.27 -16.68
C VAL A 19 17.50 3.26 -15.22
N THR A 20 17.45 4.40 -14.53
CA THR A 20 18.07 4.55 -13.20
C THR A 20 17.05 5.01 -12.16
N SER A 21 16.93 4.22 -11.10
CA SER A 21 16.17 4.54 -9.89
C SER A 21 16.93 4.05 -8.68
N ILE A 22 16.93 4.82 -7.59
CA ILE A 22 17.56 4.41 -6.33
C ILE A 22 16.46 4.05 -5.34
N ALA A 23 16.20 2.76 -5.21
CA ALA A 23 15.22 2.20 -4.27
C ALA A 23 15.83 2.03 -2.86
N PRO A 24 15.00 1.93 -1.80
CA PRO A 24 15.51 1.56 -0.49
C PRO A 24 15.99 0.10 -0.51
N THR A 25 17.13 -0.19 0.12
CA THR A 25 17.77 -1.50 0.09
C THR A 25 17.91 -2.13 1.48
N GLY A 26 17.10 -1.72 2.45
CA GLY A 26 17.30 -2.06 3.87
C GLY A 26 17.42 -3.56 4.19
N THR A 27 16.59 -4.44 3.59
CA THR A 27 16.72 -5.88 3.84
C THR A 27 17.79 -6.55 2.98
N ILE A 28 17.90 -6.13 1.71
CA ILE A 28 18.86 -6.74 0.79
C ILE A 28 20.31 -6.32 1.06
N SER A 29 20.53 -5.18 1.75
CA SER A 29 21.87 -4.74 2.15
C SER A 29 22.52 -5.70 3.15
N LEU A 30 21.73 -6.44 3.94
CA LEU A 30 22.25 -7.50 4.81
C LEU A 30 22.99 -8.59 4.02
N LEU A 31 22.49 -8.94 2.83
CA LEU A 31 23.14 -9.96 1.99
C LEU A 31 24.51 -9.50 1.48
N ALA A 32 24.71 -8.19 1.40
CA ALA A 32 25.98 -7.56 1.06
C ALA A 32 26.83 -7.23 2.29
N GLY A 33 26.61 -7.91 3.42
CA GLY A 33 27.40 -7.72 4.65
C GLY A 33 26.91 -6.55 5.51
N ASN A 34 25.64 -6.17 5.40
CA ASN A 34 25.03 -5.03 6.09
C ASN A 34 25.70 -3.69 5.73
N VAL A 35 25.85 -3.44 4.43
CA VAL A 35 26.22 -2.12 3.90
C VAL A 35 25.10 -1.11 4.09
N SER A 36 25.41 0.18 3.95
CA SER A 36 24.40 1.23 3.98
C SER A 36 23.33 1.04 2.90
N SER A 37 22.10 1.46 3.21
CA SER A 37 20.95 1.24 2.35
C SER A 37 20.87 2.32 1.26
N GLY A 38 21.07 1.96 0.00
CA GLY A 38 21.00 2.90 -1.13
C GLY A 38 22.05 4.01 -1.03
N ILE A 39 21.60 5.25 -0.79
CA ILE A 39 22.48 6.42 -0.58
C ILE A 39 22.32 7.01 0.82
N GLU A 40 21.82 6.19 1.75
CA GLU A 40 21.66 6.60 3.14
C GLU A 40 23.01 6.61 3.86
N PRO A 41 23.25 7.57 4.77
CA PRO A 41 24.28 7.41 5.77
C PRO A 41 23.96 6.22 6.68
N VAL A 42 24.97 5.71 7.37
CA VAL A 42 24.82 4.62 8.32
C VAL A 42 23.90 5.08 9.46
N PHE A 43 22.89 4.28 9.81
CA PHE A 43 21.98 4.59 10.90
C PHE A 43 22.71 4.59 12.25
N ASP A 44 23.38 3.47 12.53
CA ASP A 44 24.28 3.27 13.66
C ASP A 44 25.32 2.21 13.24
N PHE A 45 26.49 2.18 13.89
CA PHE A 45 27.55 1.22 13.54
C PHE A 45 27.25 -0.18 14.05
N GLN A 46 26.52 -0.30 15.16
CA GLN A 46 25.96 -1.54 15.68
C GLN A 46 24.55 -1.28 16.18
N TYR A 47 23.59 -2.09 15.75
CA TYR A 47 22.20 -1.92 16.12
C TYR A 47 21.43 -3.22 16.09
N ASP A 48 20.33 -3.26 16.82
CA ASP A 48 19.45 -4.41 16.88
C ASP A 48 18.40 -4.29 15.78
N ARG A 49 18.29 -5.35 14.98
CA ARG A 49 17.32 -5.48 13.90
C ARG A 49 16.35 -6.61 14.18
N ARG A 50 15.06 -6.31 14.06
CA ARG A 50 14.00 -7.30 14.13
C ARG A 50 13.81 -8.00 12.78
N VAL A 51 14.18 -9.27 12.72
CA VAL A 51 14.03 -10.17 11.56
C VAL A 51 12.76 -11.01 11.74
N LEU A 52 11.87 -11.00 10.75
CA LEU A 52 10.69 -11.86 10.74
C LEU A 52 11.03 -13.21 10.11
N GLU A 53 10.88 -14.29 10.88
CA GLU A 53 11.08 -15.64 10.40
C GLU A 53 9.86 -16.13 9.59
N ARG A 54 10.05 -17.20 8.80
CA ARG A 54 9.00 -17.76 7.92
C ARG A 54 7.76 -18.25 8.67
N ASP A 55 7.89 -18.53 9.96
CA ASP A 55 6.80 -18.94 10.83
C ASP A 55 6.06 -17.76 11.49
N GLY A 56 6.45 -16.52 11.16
CA GLY A 56 5.87 -15.29 11.70
C GLY A 56 6.42 -14.89 13.08
N ARG A 57 7.39 -15.63 13.64
CA ARG A 57 8.10 -15.19 14.85
C ARG A 57 9.09 -14.09 14.49
N ALA A 58 9.21 -13.10 15.37
CA ALA A 58 10.23 -12.08 15.26
C ALA A 58 11.45 -12.49 16.08
N ARG A 59 12.61 -12.52 15.44
CA ARG A 59 13.92 -12.65 16.10
C ARG A 59 14.62 -11.31 16.05
N THR A 60 15.28 -10.93 17.13
CA THR A 60 16.17 -9.76 17.14
C THR A 60 17.59 -10.22 16.91
N GLU A 61 18.29 -9.58 15.98
CA GLU A 61 19.71 -9.82 15.72
C GLU A 61 20.45 -8.50 15.79
N THR A 62 21.55 -8.48 16.53
CA THR A 62 22.50 -7.38 16.48
C THR A 62 23.29 -7.49 15.19
N VAL A 63 23.23 -6.43 14.40
CA VAL A 63 23.96 -6.31 13.13
C VAL A 63 24.97 -5.18 13.24
N GLU A 64 26.09 -5.33 12.54
CA GLU A 64 27.17 -4.35 12.49
C GLU A 64 27.33 -3.84 11.05
N ASP A 65 27.57 -2.55 10.88
CA ASP A 65 27.85 -1.96 9.57
C ASP A 65 29.13 -2.57 8.97
N TYR A 66 29.11 -2.83 7.66
CA TYR A 66 30.22 -3.48 6.96
C TYR A 66 31.55 -2.72 7.09
N ALA A 67 31.53 -1.40 6.91
CA ALA A 67 32.74 -0.58 6.95
C ALA A 67 33.30 -0.50 8.37
N HIS A 68 32.40 -0.43 9.37
CA HIS A 68 32.77 -0.49 10.78
C HIS A 68 33.42 -1.84 11.16
N ALA A 69 32.84 -2.96 10.73
CA ALA A 69 33.39 -4.29 10.96
C ALA A 69 34.81 -4.44 10.36
N LEU A 70 35.01 -4.00 9.11
CA LEU A 70 36.32 -4.02 8.47
C LEU A 70 37.35 -3.12 9.17
N TYR A 71 36.92 -1.95 9.63
CA TYR A 71 37.80 -1.03 10.37
C TYR A 71 38.29 -1.68 11.67
N ARG A 72 37.38 -2.26 12.46
CA ARG A 72 37.73 -2.98 13.69
C ARG A 72 38.62 -4.19 13.45
N GLN A 73 38.40 -4.92 12.34
CA GLN A 73 39.27 -6.03 11.95
C GLN A 73 40.70 -5.56 11.62
N ARG A 74 40.82 -4.40 10.98
CA ARG A 74 42.12 -3.87 10.52
C ARG A 74 42.91 -3.13 11.60
N PHE A 75 42.24 -2.34 12.41
CA PHE A 75 42.87 -1.42 13.37
C PHE A 75 42.71 -1.88 14.83
N GLY A 76 41.90 -2.90 15.08
CA GLY A 76 41.60 -3.43 16.41
C GLY A 76 40.23 -3.02 16.92
N ALA A 77 39.65 -3.86 17.77
CA ALA A 77 38.27 -3.72 18.24
C ALA A 77 37.98 -2.42 19.03
N THR A 78 39.02 -1.81 19.60
CA THR A 78 38.95 -0.60 20.45
C THR A 78 39.63 0.61 19.83
N ALA A 79 40.03 0.52 18.56
CA ALA A 79 40.62 1.65 17.86
C ALA A 79 39.62 2.81 17.77
N PRO A 80 40.02 4.06 18.06
CA PRO A 80 39.13 5.20 17.92
C PRO A 80 38.68 5.32 16.46
N LEU A 81 37.39 5.58 16.26
CA LEU A 81 36.84 5.83 14.94
C LEU A 81 37.34 7.19 14.41
N THR A 82 37.63 7.26 13.13
CA THR A 82 38.00 8.52 12.47
C THR A 82 36.77 9.43 12.29
N PRO A 83 36.95 10.74 12.06
CA PRO A 83 35.83 11.66 11.75
C PRO A 83 34.99 11.29 10.51
N ALA A 84 35.43 10.33 9.69
CA ALA A 84 34.64 9.82 8.55
C ALA A 84 33.49 8.89 8.98
N PHE A 85 33.52 8.35 10.20
CA PHE A 85 32.43 7.54 10.75
C PHE A 85 31.36 8.47 11.32
N VAL A 86 30.44 8.89 10.45
CA VAL A 86 29.31 9.77 10.80
C VAL A 86 27.99 9.01 10.60
N THR A 87 27.10 9.11 11.57
CA THR A 87 25.77 8.49 11.57
C THR A 87 24.72 9.43 10.99
N ALA A 88 23.55 8.87 10.67
CA ALA A 88 22.43 9.61 10.09
C ALA A 88 21.92 10.77 10.97
N GLU A 89 21.97 10.60 12.30
CA GLU A 89 21.50 11.60 13.28
C GLU A 89 22.50 12.75 13.50
N GLU A 90 23.78 12.52 13.23
CA GLU A 90 24.83 13.55 13.34
C GLU A 90 24.86 14.49 12.13
N LEU A 91 24.09 14.17 11.08
CA LEU A 91 24.02 14.96 9.86
C LEU A 91 22.83 15.91 9.87
N GLU A 92 23.12 17.18 9.62
CA GLU A 92 22.11 18.22 9.39
C GLU A 92 21.20 17.86 8.20
N PRO A 93 19.89 18.21 8.22
CA PRO A 93 18.96 17.94 7.13
C PRO A 93 19.47 18.39 5.76
N ARG A 94 20.18 19.52 5.71
CA ARG A 94 20.77 20.04 4.47
C ARG A 94 21.84 19.11 3.87
N ALA A 95 22.68 18.48 4.69
CA ALA A 95 23.69 17.55 4.21
C ALA A 95 23.05 16.32 3.53
N HIS A 96 21.92 15.85 4.07
CA HIS A 96 21.14 14.78 3.45
C HIS A 96 20.59 15.21 2.07
N LEU A 97 20.09 16.45 1.96
CA LEU A 97 19.58 17.00 0.69
C LEU A 97 20.69 17.15 -0.35
N GLU A 98 21.86 17.66 0.05
CA GLU A 98 23.01 17.86 -0.83
C GLU A 98 23.52 16.52 -1.40
N MET A 99 23.55 15.46 -0.57
CA MET A 99 23.88 14.12 -1.03
C MET A 99 22.87 13.61 -2.08
N GLN A 100 21.57 13.84 -1.86
CA GLN A 100 20.56 13.47 -2.85
C GLN A 100 20.73 14.27 -4.14
N ALA A 101 20.96 15.58 -4.05
CA ALA A 101 21.11 16.49 -5.18
C ALA A 101 22.31 16.11 -6.07
N ALA A 102 23.42 15.70 -5.46
CA ALA A 102 24.62 15.28 -6.17
C ALA A 102 24.36 14.14 -7.17
N LEU A 103 23.43 13.24 -6.82
CA LEU A 103 23.06 12.08 -7.63
C LEU A 103 21.78 12.31 -8.46
N GLN A 104 20.87 13.18 -8.02
CA GLN A 104 19.56 13.38 -8.65
C GLN A 104 19.65 13.71 -10.14
N ARG A 105 20.67 14.48 -10.56
CA ARG A 105 20.92 14.85 -11.96
C ARG A 105 21.26 13.67 -12.88
N HIS A 106 21.68 12.54 -12.30
CA HIS A 106 22.07 11.32 -13.02
C HIS A 106 21.01 10.22 -12.93
N VAL A 107 19.92 10.47 -12.23
CA VAL A 107 18.81 9.53 -12.00
C VAL A 107 17.60 10.03 -12.77
N ASP A 108 17.15 9.29 -13.78
CA ASP A 108 16.02 9.67 -14.64
C ASP A 108 14.66 9.44 -13.98
N SER A 109 14.55 8.44 -13.11
CA SER A 109 13.40 8.25 -12.22
C SER A 109 13.56 9.04 -10.92
N SER A 110 13.50 8.42 -9.74
CA SER A 110 13.60 9.08 -8.43
C SER A 110 14.58 8.38 -7.49
N ILE A 111 14.87 9.02 -6.37
CA ILE A 111 15.74 8.54 -5.30
C ILE A 111 14.90 8.43 -4.02
N SER A 112 14.84 7.23 -3.45
CA SER A 112 14.20 6.98 -2.15
C SER A 112 15.22 7.18 -1.03
N LYS A 113 15.54 8.45 -0.74
CA LYS A 113 16.38 8.86 0.38
C LYS A 113 15.57 9.57 1.46
N THR A 114 15.89 9.25 2.70
CA THR A 114 15.32 9.82 3.91
C THR A 114 16.20 10.96 4.43
N ILE A 115 15.57 12.10 4.67
CA ILE A 115 16.14 13.26 5.35
C ILE A 115 15.82 13.11 6.82
N ASN A 116 16.81 12.73 7.62
CA ASN A 116 16.63 12.62 9.07
C ASN A 116 16.62 14.03 9.66
N CYS A 117 15.57 14.34 10.42
CA CYS A 117 15.37 15.63 11.03
C CYS A 117 15.43 15.50 12.56
N PRO A 118 16.05 16.47 13.27
CA PRO A 118 16.02 16.52 14.73
C PRO A 118 14.59 16.46 15.28
N ALA A 119 14.41 15.79 16.42
CA ALA A 119 13.09 15.61 17.03
C ALA A 119 12.42 16.94 17.42
N ASP A 120 13.24 17.92 17.78
CA ASP A 120 12.90 19.28 18.23
C ASP A 120 12.96 20.33 17.11
N ILE A 121 13.16 19.92 15.84
CA ILE A 121 13.19 20.85 14.71
C ILE A 121 11.93 21.74 14.67
N GLY A 122 12.15 23.06 14.66
CA GLY A 122 11.07 24.04 14.59
C GLY A 122 10.34 24.00 13.26
N PHE A 123 9.08 24.45 13.24
CA PHE A 123 8.24 24.47 12.03
C PHE A 123 8.91 25.19 10.86
N GLU A 124 9.47 26.39 11.10
CA GLU A 124 10.11 27.18 10.05
C GLU A 124 11.33 26.48 9.46
N ALA A 125 12.19 25.88 10.29
CA ALA A 125 13.34 25.09 9.85
C ALA A 125 12.90 23.83 9.08
N PHE A 126 11.87 23.13 9.55
CA PHE A 126 11.33 21.95 8.87
C PHE A 126 10.69 22.29 7.53
N LYS A 127 9.96 23.39 7.44
CA LYS A 127 9.42 23.93 6.18
C LYS A 127 10.57 24.24 5.20
N ASP A 128 11.64 24.83 5.70
CA ASP A 128 12.80 25.20 4.89
C ASP A 128 13.51 23.99 4.28
N VAL A 129 13.47 22.80 4.91
CA VAL A 129 13.96 21.55 4.30
C VAL A 129 13.32 21.29 2.93
N TYR A 130 12.00 21.48 2.82
CA TYR A 130 11.29 21.28 1.55
C TYR A 130 11.58 22.39 0.53
N LEU A 131 11.73 23.64 0.99
CA LEU A 131 12.11 24.76 0.12
C LEU A 131 13.52 24.58 -0.44
N GLN A 132 14.47 24.12 0.38
CA GLN A 132 15.82 23.76 -0.04
C GLN A 132 15.81 22.58 -1.01
N ALA A 133 15.02 21.53 -0.74
CA ALA A 133 14.86 20.40 -1.65
C ALA A 133 14.38 20.85 -3.05
N TYR A 134 13.38 21.73 -3.07
CA TYR A 134 12.87 22.32 -4.30
C TYR A 134 13.94 23.17 -5.01
N ALA A 135 14.64 24.04 -4.28
CA ALA A 135 15.70 24.89 -4.83
C ALA A 135 16.87 24.08 -5.42
N LEU A 136 17.16 22.90 -4.84
CA LEU A 136 18.16 21.95 -5.33
C LEU A 136 17.70 21.12 -6.54
N GLY A 137 16.45 21.31 -6.99
CA GLY A 137 15.89 20.56 -8.13
C GLY A 137 15.63 19.09 -7.81
N LEU A 138 15.39 18.75 -6.54
CA LEU A 138 15.03 17.39 -6.16
C LEU A 138 13.65 17.01 -6.67
N LYS A 139 13.52 15.78 -7.18
CA LYS A 139 12.23 15.25 -7.68
C LYS A 139 11.26 14.89 -6.55
N GLY A 140 11.78 14.76 -5.34
CA GLY A 140 11.06 14.51 -4.10
C GLY A 140 12.03 14.33 -2.95
N CYS A 141 11.54 14.40 -1.72
CA CYS A 141 12.32 14.08 -0.52
C CYS A 141 11.39 13.47 0.53
N THR A 142 11.87 12.49 1.28
CA THR A 142 11.14 11.88 2.39
C THR A 142 11.78 12.34 3.68
N THR A 143 11.04 13.01 4.58
CA THR A 143 11.59 13.39 5.90
C THR A 143 11.21 12.36 6.95
N TYR A 144 12.15 11.99 7.81
CA TYR A 144 11.88 11.25 9.04
C TYR A 144 12.20 12.13 10.24
N ARG A 145 11.23 12.30 11.13
CA ARG A 145 11.38 12.99 12.41
C ARG A 145 11.01 12.02 13.52
N PRO A 146 11.96 11.66 14.41
CA PRO A 146 11.69 10.76 15.52
C PRO A 146 10.52 11.25 16.37
N ASN A 147 9.58 10.35 16.70
CA ASN A 147 8.50 10.62 17.66
C ASN A 147 8.07 9.33 18.37
N LEU A 148 7.37 9.50 19.50
CA LEU A 148 6.94 8.40 20.38
C LEU A 148 5.93 7.44 19.73
N VAL A 149 5.28 7.83 18.63
CA VAL A 149 4.18 7.09 18.00
C VAL A 149 4.67 6.26 16.81
N THR A 150 5.66 6.73 16.05
CA THR A 150 6.09 6.10 14.80
C THR A 150 6.85 4.80 14.98
N GLY A 151 7.30 4.47 16.20
CA GLY A 151 8.16 3.31 16.45
C GLY A 151 9.48 3.39 15.67
N ALA A 152 10.48 2.62 16.11
CA ALA A 152 11.74 2.51 15.40
C ALA A 152 11.89 1.06 14.93
N VAL A 153 12.13 0.85 13.62
CA VAL A 153 12.42 -0.48 13.05
C VAL A 153 13.84 -0.93 13.43
N LEU A 154 14.71 0.04 13.71
CA LEU A 154 16.08 -0.13 14.18
C LEU A 154 16.18 0.52 15.56
N SER A 155 16.80 -0.17 16.51
CA SER A 155 17.03 0.37 17.86
C SER A 155 18.51 0.27 18.21
N ARG A 156 19.03 1.30 18.88
CA ARG A 156 20.41 1.30 19.38
C ARG A 156 20.62 0.17 20.39
N SER A 157 21.73 -0.53 20.25
CA SER A 157 22.14 -1.61 21.14
C SER A 157 22.79 -1.07 22.42
N ALA A 158 22.14 -0.15 23.15
CA ALA A 158 22.40 0.20 24.56
C ALA A 158 21.63 1.47 24.98
N GLU A 159 20.35 1.32 25.30
CA GLU A 159 19.72 2.08 26.38
C GLU A 159 18.75 1.14 27.11
N ALA A 160 19.17 0.68 28.29
CA ALA A 160 18.35 -0.13 29.16
C ALA A 160 17.14 0.69 29.65
N LYS A 161 15.98 0.49 29.05
CA LYS A 161 14.72 0.88 29.68
C LYS A 161 14.44 -0.05 30.87
N PRO A 162 13.98 0.48 32.03
CA PRO A 162 13.62 -0.35 33.17
C PRO A 162 12.55 -1.36 32.76
N ALA A 163 12.71 -2.60 33.22
CA ALA A 163 11.80 -3.71 32.95
C ALA A 163 10.37 -3.36 33.41
N GLU A 164 9.46 -3.19 32.46
CA GLU A 164 8.03 -3.27 32.73
C GLU A 164 7.58 -4.72 32.64
N VAL A 165 6.93 -5.13 33.73
CA VAL A 165 6.40 -6.45 34.01
C VAL A 165 5.51 -6.93 32.87
N ALA A 166 5.76 -8.15 32.42
CA ALA A 166 4.89 -8.89 31.52
C ALA A 166 3.50 -9.06 32.15
N GLN A 167 2.58 -8.16 31.82
CA GLN A 167 1.15 -8.41 31.94
C GLN A 167 0.62 -8.86 30.59
N GLN A 168 0.09 -10.08 30.61
CA GLN A 168 -0.61 -10.73 29.52
C GLN A 168 -1.56 -9.75 28.84
N SER A 169 -1.27 -9.41 27.59
CA SER A 169 -2.12 -8.56 26.77
C SER A 169 -3.44 -9.28 26.48
N ALA A 170 -4.44 -9.00 27.33
CA ALA A 170 -5.77 -8.80 26.82
C ALA A 170 -5.67 -7.73 25.72
N VAL A 171 -6.18 -8.04 24.53
CA VAL A 171 -6.29 -7.10 23.42
C VAL A 171 -6.94 -5.82 23.98
N PRO A 172 -6.24 -4.68 24.07
CA PRO A 172 -6.93 -3.44 24.38
C PRO A 172 -7.89 -3.23 23.21
N ALA A 173 -9.19 -3.12 23.53
CA ALA A 173 -10.18 -2.66 22.59
C ALA A 173 -9.59 -1.44 21.89
N ALA A 174 -9.40 -1.57 20.58
CA ALA A 174 -8.76 -0.57 19.75
C ALA A 174 -9.37 0.79 20.12
N ALA A 175 -8.54 1.69 20.65
CA ALA A 175 -8.91 3.08 20.78
C ALA A 175 -9.37 3.51 19.39
N GLN A 176 -10.68 3.71 19.25
CA GLN A 176 -11.26 4.29 18.06
C GLN A 176 -10.66 5.68 17.95
N VAL A 177 -9.63 5.83 17.12
CA VAL A 177 -9.15 7.15 16.73
C VAL A 177 -10.30 7.79 15.97
N GLN A 178 -11.09 8.61 16.66
CA GLN A 178 -12.10 9.43 16.04
C GLN A 178 -11.39 10.30 14.99
N ALA A 179 -11.77 10.12 13.73
CA ALA A 179 -11.32 11.01 12.67
C ALA A 179 -11.76 12.44 13.05
N PRO A 180 -10.86 13.44 12.97
CA PRO A 180 -11.24 14.81 13.24
C PRO A 180 -12.33 15.27 12.27
N PRO A 181 -13.17 16.26 12.65
CA PRO A 181 -14.13 16.88 11.76
C PRO A 181 -13.47 17.29 10.43
N ILE A 182 -14.23 17.16 9.33
CA ILE A 182 -13.72 17.40 7.96
C ILE A 182 -13.09 18.80 7.80
N ASP A 183 -13.54 19.75 8.61
CA ASP A 183 -13.11 21.15 8.55
C ASP A 183 -11.97 21.48 9.52
N THR A 184 -11.45 20.50 10.26
CA THR A 184 -10.25 20.71 11.06
C THR A 184 -9.01 20.50 10.18
N PRO A 185 -8.20 21.54 9.92
CA PRO A 185 -6.97 21.36 9.17
C PRO A 185 -6.08 20.36 9.91
N LEU A 186 -5.77 19.25 9.24
CA LEU A 186 -4.99 18.13 9.78
C LEU A 186 -3.51 18.47 10.02
N LEU A 187 -3.10 19.66 9.62
CA LEU A 187 -1.79 20.23 9.83
C LEU A 187 -2.00 21.60 10.48
N PRO A 188 -1.40 21.87 11.66
CA PRO A 188 -1.35 23.22 12.21
C PRO A 188 -0.74 24.17 11.17
N GLY A 189 -1.50 25.18 10.74
CA GLY A 189 -1.03 26.19 9.77
C GLY A 189 -1.37 25.93 8.30
N LEU A 190 -2.16 24.90 7.95
CA LEU A 190 -2.65 24.74 6.58
C LEU A 190 -3.76 25.77 6.29
N ILE A 191 -3.39 26.91 5.71
CA ILE A 191 -4.35 27.86 5.13
C ILE A 191 -4.84 27.23 3.81
N LEU A 192 -6.04 26.67 3.83
CA LEU A 192 -6.71 26.28 2.58
C LEU A 192 -6.92 27.56 1.75
N PRO A 193 -6.61 27.56 0.45
CA PRO A 193 -6.86 28.72 -0.39
C PRO A 193 -8.33 29.11 -0.27
N ASP A 194 -8.58 30.42 -0.12
CA ASP A 194 -9.92 30.96 -0.02
C ASP A 194 -10.71 30.50 -1.25
N ARG A 195 -11.80 29.77 -1.02
CA ARG A 195 -12.59 29.20 -2.12
C ARG A 195 -13.30 30.35 -2.83
N GLN A 196 -12.65 30.92 -3.85
CA GLN A 196 -13.27 31.90 -4.73
C GLN A 196 -14.29 31.19 -5.63
N GLY A 197 -15.51 31.09 -5.12
CA GLY A 197 -16.67 30.52 -5.81
C GLY A 197 -17.72 30.09 -4.79
N GLU A 198 -18.96 30.54 -4.99
CA GLU A 198 -20.11 30.04 -4.22
C GLU A 198 -20.19 28.51 -4.41
N VAL A 199 -19.92 27.76 -3.34
CA VAL A 199 -20.06 26.31 -3.37
C VAL A 199 -21.55 25.99 -3.33
N VAL A 200 -22.16 25.86 -4.51
CA VAL A 200 -23.54 25.37 -4.65
C VAL A 200 -23.53 23.86 -4.41
N TYR A 201 -23.80 23.47 -3.16
CA TYR A 201 -24.03 22.07 -2.84
C TYR A 201 -25.37 21.62 -3.46
N MET A 202 -25.32 20.75 -4.47
CA MET A 202 -26.52 20.15 -5.07
C MET A 202 -27.37 19.36 -4.06
N ALA A 203 -26.77 18.91 -2.95
CA ALA A 203 -27.44 18.31 -1.81
C ALA A 203 -26.71 18.67 -0.50
N LYS A 204 -27.46 19.02 0.56
CA LYS A 204 -26.91 19.31 1.89
C LYS A 204 -26.14 18.08 2.42
N PRO A 205 -24.88 18.22 2.89
CA PRO A 205 -24.14 17.14 3.53
C PRO A 205 -24.92 16.54 4.69
N LEU A 206 -24.83 15.23 4.85
CA LEU A 206 -25.50 14.53 5.94
C LEU A 206 -24.87 14.84 7.30
N GLU A 207 -25.70 15.12 8.29
CA GLU A 207 -25.26 15.23 9.68
C GLU A 207 -24.97 13.84 10.26
N ARG A 208 -23.93 13.77 11.10
CA ARG A 208 -23.47 12.53 11.73
C ARG A 208 -24.19 12.34 13.06
N GLU A 209 -24.91 11.25 13.23
CA GLU A 209 -25.50 10.87 14.50
C GLU A 209 -24.43 10.50 15.56
N ALA A 210 -24.78 10.63 16.84
CA ALA A 210 -23.86 10.32 17.94
C ALA A 210 -23.46 8.84 17.98
N VAL A 211 -24.40 7.96 17.58
CA VAL A 211 -24.22 6.51 17.53
C VAL A 211 -24.59 6.03 16.14
N LEU A 212 -23.75 5.18 15.54
CA LEU A 212 -24.00 4.58 14.23
C LEU A 212 -23.97 3.05 14.36
N ALA A 213 -24.86 2.38 13.65
CA ALA A 213 -24.84 0.92 13.53
C ALA A 213 -24.02 0.52 12.30
N GLY A 214 -23.33 -0.62 12.34
CA GLY A 214 -22.49 -1.05 11.24
C GLY A 214 -22.06 -2.51 11.30
N TYR A 215 -21.33 -2.94 10.28
CA TYR A 215 -20.78 -4.30 10.17
C TYR A 215 -19.28 -4.25 9.90
N THR A 216 -18.53 -5.18 10.49
CA THR A 216 -17.12 -5.39 10.18
C THR A 216 -16.94 -6.66 9.37
N TYR A 217 -16.32 -6.53 8.19
CA TYR A 217 -16.03 -7.61 7.25
C TYR A 217 -14.55 -7.94 7.27
N LYS A 218 -14.23 -9.23 7.32
CA LYS A 218 -12.85 -9.71 7.24
C LYS A 218 -12.52 -10.12 5.80
N LEU A 219 -11.57 -9.44 5.19
CA LEU A 219 -11.08 -9.72 3.84
C LEU A 219 -9.68 -10.33 3.91
N ARG A 220 -9.50 -11.52 3.32
CA ARG A 220 -8.19 -12.16 3.17
C ARG A 220 -7.77 -12.11 1.71
N TRP A 221 -6.78 -11.28 1.37
CA TRP A 221 -6.25 -11.20 0.02
C TRP A 221 -5.15 -12.25 -0.19
N PRO A 222 -5.22 -13.10 -1.23
CA PRO A 222 -4.16 -14.04 -1.53
C PRO A 222 -2.82 -13.34 -1.76
N GLY A 223 -1.76 -13.80 -1.08
CA GLY A 223 -0.45 -13.15 -1.12
C GLY A 223 -0.23 -12.03 -0.09
N SER A 224 -1.24 -11.68 0.71
CA SER A 224 -1.06 -10.80 1.88
C SER A 224 -0.94 -11.63 3.17
N ASP A 225 0.08 -11.33 3.98
CA ASP A 225 0.31 -11.98 5.29
C ASP A 225 -0.75 -11.60 6.34
N HIS A 226 -1.50 -10.52 6.10
CA HIS A 226 -2.49 -10.00 7.02
C HIS A 226 -3.85 -9.79 6.35
N ALA A 227 -4.92 -10.12 7.10
CA ALA A 227 -6.29 -9.82 6.70
C ALA A 227 -6.59 -8.33 6.93
N MET A 228 -7.43 -7.78 6.05
CA MET A 228 -8.01 -6.45 6.22
C MET A 228 -9.37 -6.58 6.91
N TYR A 229 -9.67 -5.61 7.76
CA TYR A 229 -10.94 -5.48 8.45
C TYR A 229 -11.62 -4.21 7.94
N ILE A 230 -12.75 -4.38 7.26
CA ILE A 230 -13.51 -3.30 6.64
C ILE A 230 -14.77 -3.11 7.47
N THR A 231 -14.85 -2.02 8.23
CA THR A 231 -16.04 -1.63 8.99
C THR A 231 -16.85 -0.62 8.20
N ILE A 232 -18.13 -0.86 7.96
CA ILE A 232 -19.04 0.09 7.31
C ILE A 232 -20.17 0.40 8.27
N ASN A 233 -20.34 1.68 8.58
CA ASN A 233 -21.39 2.21 9.43
C ASN A 233 -22.45 2.91 8.58
N ASP A 234 -23.70 2.76 9.01
CA ASP A 234 -24.89 3.24 8.32
C ASP A 234 -25.60 4.34 9.12
N ILE A 235 -26.35 5.18 8.41
CA ILE A 235 -27.42 6.00 8.98
C ILE A 235 -28.79 5.47 8.54
N GLU A 236 -29.79 5.71 9.38
CA GLU A 236 -31.19 5.40 9.08
C GLU A 236 -31.85 6.62 8.44
N ARG A 237 -32.59 6.41 7.35
CA ARG A 237 -33.44 7.47 6.77
C ARG A 237 -34.90 7.05 6.77
N ASP A 238 -35.72 7.92 7.35
CA ASP A 238 -37.15 7.95 7.07
C ASP A 238 -37.39 8.49 5.66
N HIS A 239 -38.22 7.79 4.91
CA HIS A 239 -38.50 8.13 3.52
C HIS A 239 -39.49 9.31 3.45
N ALA A 240 -38.97 10.54 3.58
CA ALA A 240 -39.71 11.77 3.27
C ALA A 240 -39.11 12.44 2.03
N GLY A 241 -39.59 12.03 0.84
CA GLY A 241 -39.38 12.74 -0.42
C GLY A 241 -38.47 12.03 -1.44
N GLY A 242 -39.09 11.47 -2.49
CA GLY A 242 -38.39 11.05 -3.72
C GLY A 242 -38.95 9.77 -4.34
N VAL A 243 -39.58 9.91 -5.51
CA VAL A 243 -40.32 8.91 -6.29
C VAL A 243 -39.47 7.66 -6.60
N SER A 244 -39.87 6.50 -6.09
CA SER A 244 -39.46 5.19 -6.62
C SER A 244 -40.67 4.24 -6.68
N SER A 245 -40.87 3.66 -7.85
CA SER A 245 -42.11 3.03 -8.35
C SER A 245 -42.28 1.56 -7.99
N SER A 246 -41.86 1.12 -6.81
CA SER A 246 -42.18 -0.25 -6.35
C SER A 246 -42.32 -0.30 -4.84
N ARG A 247 -43.57 -0.15 -4.37
CA ARG A 247 -43.96 -0.37 -2.98
C ARG A 247 -44.03 -1.88 -2.72
N PRO A 248 -43.33 -2.44 -1.70
CA PRO A 248 -43.55 -3.81 -1.28
C PRO A 248 -44.95 -3.93 -0.67
N ALA A 249 -45.66 -5.01 -0.98
CA ALA A 249 -46.93 -5.35 -0.36
C ALA A 249 -46.68 -5.85 1.08
N GLY A 250 -46.77 -4.96 2.06
CA GLY A 250 -46.64 -5.26 3.49
C GLY A 250 -46.21 -4.03 4.27
N GLY A 251 -47.01 -3.59 5.24
CA GLY A 251 -46.96 -2.26 5.85
C GLY A 251 -45.75 -1.98 6.77
N GLY A 252 -45.42 -0.68 6.86
CA GLY A 252 -44.36 -0.08 7.68
C GLY A 252 -43.45 0.83 6.83
N PRO A 253 -42.99 1.99 7.32
CA PRO A 253 -41.96 2.77 6.61
C PRO A 253 -40.71 1.89 6.47
N ALA A 254 -40.30 1.60 5.24
CA ALA A 254 -39.07 0.85 5.00
C ALA A 254 -37.89 1.76 5.38
N ILE A 255 -37.38 1.60 6.60
CA ILE A 255 -36.15 2.25 7.06
C ILE A 255 -35.01 1.72 6.17
N ARG A 256 -34.60 2.54 5.20
CA ARG A 256 -33.50 2.20 4.30
C ARG A 256 -32.21 2.66 4.96
N ARG A 257 -31.39 1.69 5.36
CA ARG A 257 -30.06 1.96 5.91
C ARG A 257 -29.09 2.30 4.78
N ARG A 258 -28.41 3.43 4.94
CA ARG A 258 -27.48 3.95 3.94
C ARG A 258 -26.06 3.97 4.53
N PRO A 259 -25.05 3.47 3.79
CA PRO A 259 -23.66 3.59 4.19
C PRO A 259 -23.27 5.07 4.39
N PHE A 260 -22.66 5.37 5.52
CA PHE A 260 -22.30 6.71 5.95
C PHE A 260 -20.79 6.90 6.08
N GLU A 261 -20.10 5.93 6.66
CA GLU A 261 -18.64 5.93 6.77
C GLU A 261 -18.09 4.50 6.68
N ILE A 262 -16.88 4.39 6.16
CA ILE A 262 -16.13 3.15 6.05
C ILE A 262 -14.80 3.33 6.79
N PHE A 263 -14.31 2.26 7.42
CA PHE A 263 -12.98 2.16 8.01
C PHE A 263 -12.30 0.91 7.48
N ILE A 264 -11.12 1.06 6.91
CA ILE A 264 -10.33 -0.07 6.44
C ILE A 264 -9.09 -0.15 7.33
N ASN A 265 -8.99 -1.23 8.10
CA ASN A 265 -7.89 -1.50 9.02
C ASN A 265 -7.10 -2.72 8.56
N SER A 266 -5.78 -2.63 8.60
CA SER A 266 -4.89 -3.75 8.32
C SER A 266 -3.75 -3.75 9.33
N LYS A 267 -3.25 -4.95 9.66
CA LYS A 267 -1.99 -5.10 10.40
C LYS A 267 -0.76 -4.86 9.51
N ASN A 268 -0.93 -4.86 8.19
CA ASN A 268 0.14 -4.54 7.27
C ASN A 268 0.32 -3.01 7.18
N LEU A 269 1.46 -2.52 7.66
CA LEU A 269 1.83 -1.11 7.66
C LEU A 269 2.23 -0.59 6.27
N GLU A 270 2.65 -1.47 5.34
CA GLU A 270 3.02 -1.10 3.96
C GLU A 270 1.85 -0.46 3.19
N HIS A 271 0.64 -0.78 3.62
CA HIS A 271 -0.59 -0.32 2.98
C HIS A 271 -1.30 0.80 3.75
N TYR A 272 -0.74 1.24 4.87
CA TYR A 272 -1.39 2.16 5.79
C TYR A 272 -1.80 3.49 5.13
N ALA A 273 -0.89 4.15 4.42
CA ALA A 273 -1.13 5.46 3.83
C ALA A 273 -2.28 5.46 2.80
N TRP A 274 -2.25 4.52 1.85
CA TRP A 274 -3.30 4.44 0.84
C TRP A 274 -4.63 3.91 1.43
N THR A 275 -4.57 3.04 2.44
CA THR A 275 -5.75 2.53 3.13
C THR A 275 -6.47 3.66 3.88
N VAL A 276 -5.73 4.53 4.57
CA VAL A 276 -6.26 5.73 5.23
C VAL A 276 -6.83 6.72 4.21
N ALA A 277 -6.12 6.96 3.10
CA ALA A 277 -6.61 7.84 2.03
C ALA A 277 -7.93 7.32 1.43
N LEU A 278 -8.00 6.03 1.09
CA LEU A 278 -9.19 5.39 0.53
C LEU A 278 -10.38 5.44 1.51
N THR A 279 -10.11 5.12 2.78
CA THR A 279 -11.08 5.22 3.90
C THR A 279 -11.71 6.61 3.96
N ARG A 280 -10.89 7.66 3.88
CA ARG A 280 -11.34 9.05 3.95
C ARG A 280 -12.11 9.47 2.70
N MET A 281 -11.65 9.10 1.51
CA MET A 281 -12.31 9.43 0.25
C MET A 281 -13.69 8.79 0.15
N ILE A 282 -13.80 7.48 0.42
CA ILE A 282 -15.09 6.78 0.35
C ILE A 282 -16.04 7.31 1.42
N SER A 283 -15.57 7.55 2.65
CA SER A 283 -16.40 8.15 3.70
C SER A 283 -16.84 9.57 3.38
N ALA A 284 -16.05 10.34 2.65
CA ALA A 284 -16.46 11.67 2.17
C ALA A 284 -17.55 11.56 1.10
N ILE A 285 -17.46 10.57 0.20
CA ILE A 285 -18.50 10.29 -0.81
C ILE A 285 -19.80 9.83 -0.14
N PHE A 286 -19.73 8.91 0.83
CA PHE A 286 -20.89 8.43 1.57
C PHE A 286 -21.63 9.54 2.34
N ARG A 287 -20.89 10.54 2.82
CA ARG A 287 -21.46 11.72 3.48
C ARG A 287 -22.12 12.73 2.53
N ARG A 288 -21.73 12.74 1.25
CA ARG A 288 -22.40 13.57 0.24
C ARG A 288 -23.77 12.97 -0.04
N GLY A 289 -24.81 13.80 -0.11
CA GLY A 289 -26.15 13.34 -0.51
C GLY A 289 -26.14 12.70 -1.92
N GLY A 290 -27.15 11.88 -2.22
CA GLY A 290 -27.30 11.26 -3.55
C GLY A 290 -27.08 9.75 -3.56
N ASP A 291 -27.02 9.19 -4.77
CA ASP A 291 -26.70 7.78 -4.97
C ASP A 291 -25.19 7.52 -4.82
N VAL A 292 -24.84 6.55 -4.00
CA VAL A 292 -23.45 6.14 -3.71
C VAL A 292 -23.15 4.73 -4.19
N SER A 293 -24.10 4.10 -4.87
CA SER A 293 -23.94 2.78 -5.50
C SER A 293 -22.75 2.75 -6.47
N PHE A 294 -22.49 3.85 -7.19
CA PHE A 294 -21.40 3.96 -8.16
C PHE A 294 -20.01 3.66 -7.57
N VAL A 295 -19.80 3.89 -6.27
CA VAL A 295 -18.52 3.58 -5.60
C VAL A 295 -18.19 2.08 -5.73
N VAL A 296 -19.20 1.22 -5.71
CA VAL A 296 -19.05 -0.22 -5.90
C VAL A 296 -18.53 -0.53 -7.31
N GLU A 297 -19.15 0.09 -8.31
CA GLU A 297 -18.83 -0.12 -9.73
C GLU A 297 -17.40 0.36 -10.04
N GLU A 298 -17.07 1.59 -9.61
CA GLU A 298 -15.75 2.19 -9.79
C GLU A 298 -14.65 1.33 -9.14
N LEU A 299 -14.85 0.86 -7.91
CA LEU A 299 -13.86 0.00 -7.24
C LEU A 299 -13.71 -1.36 -7.92
N LYS A 300 -14.80 -1.96 -8.40
CA LYS A 300 -14.77 -3.25 -9.11
C LYS A 300 -14.12 -3.15 -10.50
N ALA A 301 -14.11 -1.95 -11.10
CA ALA A 301 -13.45 -1.67 -12.36
C ALA A 301 -11.93 -1.46 -12.24
N VAL A 302 -11.37 -1.40 -11.02
CA VAL A 302 -9.92 -1.26 -10.83
C VAL A 302 -9.20 -2.61 -11.02
N PHE A 303 -8.20 -2.62 -11.88
CA PHE A 303 -7.37 -3.79 -12.18
C PHE A 303 -5.97 -3.66 -11.56
N ASP A 304 -5.44 -4.77 -11.04
CA ASP A 304 -4.04 -4.84 -10.61
C ASP A 304 -3.15 -5.17 -11.82
N PRO A 305 -2.08 -4.39 -12.09
CA PRO A 305 -1.13 -4.70 -13.16
C PRO A 305 -0.44 -6.07 -13.02
N GLN A 306 -0.38 -6.61 -11.80
CA GLN A 306 0.16 -7.94 -11.52
C GLN A 306 -0.88 -9.06 -11.72
N GLY A 307 -2.11 -8.71 -12.09
CA GLY A 307 -3.23 -9.63 -12.29
C GLY A 307 -4.08 -9.81 -11.03
N GLY A 308 -5.32 -10.29 -11.25
CA GLY A 308 -6.27 -10.57 -10.18
C GLY A 308 -6.08 -11.93 -9.51
N GLN A 309 -6.92 -12.21 -8.53
CA GLN A 309 -6.91 -13.43 -7.72
C GLN A 309 -8.25 -14.17 -7.82
N TRP A 310 -8.21 -15.50 -7.77
CA TRP A 310 -9.43 -16.30 -7.63
C TRP A 310 -9.81 -16.40 -6.15
N MET A 311 -11.01 -15.92 -5.80
CA MET A 311 -11.51 -15.88 -4.43
C MET A 311 -12.98 -16.29 -4.39
N GLY A 312 -13.32 -17.28 -3.56
CA GLY A 312 -14.71 -17.71 -3.37
C GLY A 312 -15.39 -18.20 -4.65
N GLY A 313 -14.65 -18.87 -5.54
CA GLY A 313 -15.18 -19.41 -6.81
C GLY A 313 -15.32 -18.40 -7.94
N ARG A 314 -14.90 -17.14 -7.76
CA ARG A 314 -14.91 -16.11 -8.80
C ARG A 314 -13.54 -15.43 -8.94
N TYR A 315 -13.26 -14.92 -10.13
CA TYR A 315 -12.08 -14.08 -10.38
C TYR A 315 -12.32 -12.66 -9.85
N VAL A 316 -11.33 -12.11 -9.15
CA VAL A 316 -11.36 -10.77 -8.59
C VAL A 316 -10.13 -9.99 -9.10
N PRO A 317 -10.31 -8.91 -9.88
CA PRO A 317 -9.22 -8.31 -10.66
C PRO A 317 -8.19 -7.52 -9.84
N SER A 318 -8.52 -7.11 -8.62
CA SER A 318 -7.62 -6.39 -7.71
C SER A 318 -8.11 -6.43 -6.27
N LEU A 319 -7.26 -6.04 -5.31
CA LEU A 319 -7.65 -5.86 -3.92
C LEU A 319 -8.75 -4.79 -3.77
N LEU A 320 -8.68 -3.72 -4.57
CA LEU A 320 -9.70 -2.66 -4.58
C LEU A 320 -11.05 -3.19 -5.08
N ALA A 321 -11.05 -4.05 -6.10
CA ALA A 321 -12.26 -4.73 -6.55
C ALA A 321 -12.84 -5.67 -5.48
N ALA A 322 -11.98 -6.31 -4.67
CA ALA A 322 -12.42 -7.10 -3.54
C ALA A 322 -13.10 -6.23 -2.45
N ILE A 323 -12.54 -5.05 -2.15
CA ILE A 323 -13.16 -4.06 -1.25
C ILE A 323 -14.50 -3.58 -1.84
N GLY A 324 -14.57 -3.30 -3.14
CA GLY A 324 -15.82 -2.98 -3.83
C GLY A 324 -16.89 -4.07 -3.65
N GLY A 325 -16.50 -5.34 -3.75
CA GLY A 325 -17.38 -6.47 -3.47
C GLY A 325 -17.87 -6.57 -2.01
N VAL A 326 -17.06 -6.12 -1.04
CA VAL A 326 -17.49 -6.02 0.37
C VAL A 326 -18.53 -4.91 0.55
N ILE A 327 -18.32 -3.75 -0.07
CA ILE A 327 -19.27 -2.63 -0.05
C ILE A 327 -20.59 -3.04 -0.71
N GLU A 328 -20.54 -3.73 -1.86
CA GLU A 328 -21.71 -4.31 -2.54
C GLU A 328 -22.50 -5.24 -1.62
N THR A 329 -21.80 -6.18 -0.98
CA THR A 329 -22.40 -7.16 -0.06
C THR A 329 -23.06 -6.46 1.13
N HIS A 330 -22.44 -5.39 1.64
CA HIS A 330 -22.98 -4.58 2.71
C HIS A 330 -24.23 -3.80 2.27
N MET A 331 -24.17 -3.12 1.12
CA MET A 331 -25.32 -2.38 0.58
C MET A 331 -26.51 -3.27 0.26
N ILE A 332 -26.29 -4.49 -0.24
CA ILE A 332 -27.37 -5.48 -0.43
C ILE A 332 -27.95 -5.89 0.93
N ARG A 333 -27.09 -6.16 1.91
CA ARG A 333 -27.50 -6.57 3.26
C ARG A 333 -28.36 -5.51 3.96
N THR A 334 -28.01 -4.23 3.80
CA THR A 334 -28.74 -3.12 4.43
C THR A 334 -29.99 -2.70 3.65
N GLY A 335 -30.30 -3.39 2.54
CA GLY A 335 -31.42 -3.04 1.66
C GLY A 335 -31.17 -1.77 0.85
N PHE A 336 -29.92 -1.28 0.80
CA PHE A 336 -29.53 -0.15 -0.03
C PHE A 336 -29.48 -0.53 -1.52
N LEU A 337 -29.01 -1.73 -1.86
CA LEU A 337 -29.05 -2.31 -3.20
C LEU A 337 -29.96 -3.53 -3.25
N THR A 338 -30.61 -3.75 -4.38
CA THR A 338 -31.31 -5.00 -4.65
C THR A 338 -30.31 -6.05 -5.10
N PRO A 339 -30.30 -7.27 -4.55
CA PRO A 339 -29.42 -8.32 -5.03
C PRO A 339 -29.69 -8.59 -6.52
N PRO A 340 -28.65 -8.87 -7.32
CA PRO A 340 -28.86 -9.27 -8.71
C PRO A 340 -29.78 -10.49 -8.73
N ARG A 341 -30.80 -10.47 -9.62
CA ARG A 341 -31.60 -11.67 -9.90
C ARG A 341 -30.63 -12.79 -10.26
N ARG A 342 -30.62 -13.89 -9.50
CA ARG A 342 -30.09 -15.14 -10.03
C ARG A 342 -30.90 -15.43 -11.30
N PRO A 343 -30.28 -15.62 -12.47
CA PRO A 343 -30.99 -16.28 -13.54
C PRO A 343 -31.43 -17.62 -12.96
N GLU A 344 -32.73 -17.85 -12.90
CA GLU A 344 -33.27 -19.19 -12.83
C GLU A 344 -32.70 -19.90 -14.05
N GLN A 345 -31.68 -20.74 -13.86
CA GLN A 345 -31.14 -21.67 -14.85
C GLN A 345 -31.39 -21.23 -16.31
N GLU A 346 -30.89 -20.07 -16.71
CA GLU A 346 -30.75 -19.81 -18.14
C GLU A 346 -29.65 -20.77 -18.57
N GLU A 347 -30.08 -21.84 -19.27
CA GLU A 347 -29.21 -22.73 -19.99
C GLU A 347 -28.16 -21.86 -20.68
N ALA A 348 -26.90 -22.08 -20.31
CA ALA A 348 -25.77 -21.43 -20.96
C ALA A 348 -26.04 -21.47 -22.47
N PRO A 349 -25.87 -20.35 -23.20
CA PRO A 349 -26.11 -20.34 -24.63
C PRO A 349 -25.31 -21.51 -25.20
N GLN A 350 -26.02 -22.50 -25.76
CA GLN A 350 -25.40 -23.61 -26.44
C GLN A 350 -24.70 -22.99 -27.64
N VAL A 351 -23.42 -22.69 -27.46
CA VAL A 351 -22.55 -22.35 -28.57
C VAL A 351 -22.42 -23.65 -29.36
N GLU A 352 -23.29 -23.83 -30.35
CA GLU A 352 -23.10 -24.85 -31.37
C GLU A 352 -21.70 -24.66 -31.94
N ALA A 353 -20.86 -25.66 -31.69
CA ALA A 353 -19.53 -25.70 -32.25
C ALA A 353 -19.67 -25.70 -33.78
N LEU A 354 -19.32 -24.56 -34.39
CA LEU A 354 -19.10 -24.48 -35.82
C LEU A 354 -18.07 -25.55 -36.20
N ALA A 355 -18.57 -26.46 -37.03
CA ALA A 355 -17.94 -27.64 -37.63
C ALA A 355 -16.40 -27.65 -37.67
N ALA A 356 -15.85 -28.77 -37.18
CA ALA A 356 -14.75 -29.54 -37.76
C ALA A 356 -13.70 -28.75 -38.58
N GLY A 357 -12.87 -27.97 -37.88
CA GLY A 357 -11.55 -27.58 -38.36
C GLY A 357 -10.49 -28.40 -37.63
N GLU A 358 -9.57 -29.00 -38.40
CA GLU A 358 -8.56 -29.95 -37.94
C GLU A 358 -7.83 -29.53 -36.66
N ARG A 359 -7.67 -30.48 -35.73
CA ARG A 359 -6.85 -30.30 -34.54
C ARG A 359 -5.43 -29.89 -34.96
N PRO A 360 -4.86 -28.80 -34.42
CA PRO A 360 -3.44 -28.51 -34.64
C PRO A 360 -2.62 -29.69 -34.16
N ALA A 361 -1.82 -30.27 -35.05
CA ALA A 361 -0.92 -31.37 -34.73
C ALA A 361 0.07 -30.92 -33.65
N GLY A 362 0.04 -31.56 -32.48
CA GLY A 362 0.97 -31.29 -31.39
C GLY A 362 0.45 -31.42 -29.95
N VAL A 363 -0.81 -31.80 -29.73
CA VAL A 363 -1.31 -32.06 -28.37
C VAL A 363 -1.04 -33.53 -27.98
N PRO A 364 -0.16 -33.81 -27.00
CA PRO A 364 0.06 -35.18 -26.54
C PRO A 364 -1.18 -35.68 -25.78
N ALA A 365 -1.51 -36.95 -25.98
CA ALA A 365 -2.69 -37.64 -25.44
C ALA A 365 -2.61 -37.98 -23.93
N ASP A 366 -1.73 -37.32 -23.16
CA ASP A 366 -1.58 -37.62 -21.74
C ASP A 366 -2.29 -36.57 -20.88
N GLY A 367 -3.29 -37.02 -20.12
CA GLY A 367 -4.19 -36.26 -19.25
C GLY A 367 -3.53 -35.57 -18.05
N SER A 368 -2.27 -35.15 -18.18
CA SER A 368 -1.62 -34.28 -17.21
C SER A 368 -2.30 -32.91 -17.23
N ARG A 369 -3.01 -32.57 -16.15
CA ARG A 369 -3.52 -31.22 -15.92
C ARG A 369 -2.32 -30.26 -15.95
N ARG A 370 -2.13 -29.54 -17.05
CA ARG A 370 -1.12 -28.47 -17.15
C ARG A 370 -1.44 -27.44 -16.06
N SER A 371 -0.48 -27.19 -15.19
CA SER A 371 -0.66 -26.24 -14.09
C SER A 371 -0.68 -24.82 -14.64
N ILE A 372 -1.45 -23.96 -13.98
CA ILE A 372 -1.64 -22.56 -14.39
C ILE A 372 -0.43 -21.75 -13.94
N CYS A 373 0.10 -20.92 -14.84
CA CYS A 373 1.17 -20.00 -14.50
C CYS A 373 0.75 -18.96 -13.45
N PRO A 374 1.43 -18.86 -12.29
CA PRO A 374 1.08 -17.84 -11.31
C PRO A 374 1.45 -16.42 -11.77
N ARG A 375 2.24 -16.27 -12.84
CA ARG A 375 2.66 -14.97 -13.39
C ARG A 375 1.83 -14.49 -14.58
N CYS A 376 1.43 -15.39 -15.48
CA CYS A 376 0.70 -15.02 -16.70
C CYS A 376 -0.60 -15.80 -16.93
N SER A 377 -0.95 -16.69 -16.00
CA SER A 377 -2.18 -17.51 -16.03
C SER A 377 -2.35 -18.43 -17.23
N ALA A 378 -1.37 -18.51 -18.13
CA ALA A 378 -1.36 -19.49 -19.21
C ALA A 378 -1.18 -20.91 -18.64
N GLN A 379 -1.86 -21.90 -19.24
CA GLN A 379 -1.70 -23.32 -18.94
C GLN A 379 -0.44 -23.90 -19.61
N SER A 380 0.68 -23.26 -19.35
CA SER A 380 1.98 -23.52 -19.99
C SER A 380 3.08 -23.77 -18.97
N LEU A 381 2.72 -24.15 -17.73
CA LEU A 381 3.67 -24.52 -16.70
C LEU A 381 4.08 -26.00 -16.86
N ARG A 382 5.38 -26.25 -16.92
CA ARG A 382 5.98 -27.58 -16.98
C ARG A 382 7.10 -27.73 -15.96
N ARG A 383 7.40 -28.96 -15.54
CA ARG A 383 8.60 -29.23 -14.72
C ARG A 383 9.79 -29.48 -15.64
N GLN A 384 10.89 -28.76 -15.41
CA GLN A 384 12.17 -28.93 -16.08
C GLN A 384 13.29 -28.79 -15.03
N GLU A 385 14.17 -29.79 -14.94
CA GLU A 385 15.38 -29.76 -14.10
C GLU A 385 15.11 -29.45 -12.61
N GLY A 386 13.99 -29.96 -12.07
CA GLY A 386 13.59 -29.69 -10.68
C GLY A 386 12.86 -28.36 -10.46
N CYS A 387 12.71 -27.55 -11.50
CA CYS A 387 12.03 -26.26 -11.48
C CYS A 387 10.69 -26.30 -12.25
N LEU A 388 9.71 -25.53 -11.80
CA LEU A 388 8.49 -25.23 -12.55
C LEU A 388 8.77 -24.06 -13.49
N VAL A 389 8.73 -24.29 -14.80
CA VAL A 389 9.03 -23.30 -15.85
C VAL A 389 7.79 -23.05 -16.71
N CYS A 390 7.51 -21.80 -17.05
CA CYS A 390 6.40 -21.40 -17.91
C CYS A 390 6.91 -21.02 -19.30
N ASP A 391 6.45 -21.74 -20.32
CA ASP A 391 6.88 -21.54 -21.71
C ASP A 391 6.31 -20.25 -22.33
N ASN A 392 5.28 -19.64 -21.72
CA ASN A 392 4.66 -18.41 -22.24
C ASN A 392 5.32 -17.13 -21.73
N CYS A 393 5.81 -17.10 -20.49
CA CYS A 393 6.32 -15.87 -19.87
C CYS A 393 7.70 -16.02 -19.20
N GLY A 394 8.32 -17.18 -19.29
CA GLY A 394 9.64 -17.47 -18.70
C GLY A 394 9.66 -17.51 -17.17
N TYR A 395 8.50 -17.62 -16.51
CA TYR A 395 8.44 -17.82 -15.06
C TYR A 395 9.12 -19.13 -14.66
N SER A 396 10.08 -19.11 -13.73
CA SER A 396 10.74 -20.31 -13.21
C SER A 396 10.72 -20.33 -11.67
N LYS A 397 10.36 -21.48 -11.06
CA LYS A 397 10.43 -21.71 -9.60
C LYS A 397 11.05 -23.07 -9.30
N CYS A 398 12.26 -23.09 -8.77
CA CYS A 398 12.95 -24.30 -8.33
C CYS A 398 12.57 -24.66 -6.89
N ASN A 399 12.49 -25.96 -6.60
CA ASN A 399 12.26 -26.49 -5.25
C ASN A 399 13.57 -26.86 -4.56
#